data_AF-W9R9R7-F1
#
_entry.id   AF-W9R9R7-F1
#
_cell.length_a   1.000
_cell.length_b   1.000
_cell.length_c   1.000
_cell.angle_alpha   90.00
_cell.angle_beta   90.00
_cell.angle_gamma   90.00
#
_symmetry.space_group_name_H-M   'P 1'
#
loop_
_entity.id
_entity.type
_entity.pdbx_description
1 polymer ?
#
loop_
_entity_poly.entity_id
_entity_poly.type
_entity_poly.pdbx_seq_one_letter_code
_entity_poly.pdbx_strand_id
1 'polypeptide(L)'
;MGRWIKPEVYPLMAAMTFVTSMCVFQLTRNMFLNPDVRINKAHRSMGVLENKEEGEKYAEHCLRKFLRTRPPEVMPSVNHFFSSQDK
;
A
#
# COMPACT_ATOMS: atom_id res chain seq x y z
N MET A 1 9.37 -28.79 -1.18
CA MET A 1 9.22 -27.70 -2.18
C MET A 1 10.55 -27.22 -2.79
N GLY A 2 11.73 -27.40 -2.17
CA GLY A 2 12.98 -26.82 -2.69
C GLY A 2 13.79 -27.66 -3.69
N ARG A 3 13.48 -28.96 -3.87
CA ARG A 3 14.32 -29.90 -4.66
C ARG A 3 14.13 -29.80 -6.18
N TRP A 4 13.12 -29.05 -6.64
CA TRP A 4 12.74 -28.95 -8.06
C TRP A 4 12.81 -27.52 -8.62
N ILE A 5 13.16 -26.53 -7.80
CA ILE A 5 13.27 -25.12 -8.22
C ILE A 5 14.74 -24.82 -8.48
N LYS A 6 15.06 -24.45 -9.72
CA LYS A 6 16.39 -23.99 -10.09
C LYS A 6 16.70 -22.67 -9.38
N PRO A 7 17.92 -22.45 -8.87
CA PRO A 7 18.28 -21.22 -8.16
C PRO A 7 18.05 -19.94 -8.96
N GLU A 8 18.23 -20.01 -10.28
CA GLU A 8 18.02 -18.91 -11.23
C GLU A 8 16.56 -18.42 -11.27
N VAL A 9 15.60 -19.23 -10.80
CA VAL A 9 14.17 -18.95 -10.85
C VAL A 9 13.69 -18.19 -9.61
N TYR A 10 14.45 -18.19 -8.51
CA TYR A 10 14.09 -17.44 -7.29
C TYR A 10 13.87 -15.93 -7.51
N PRO A 11 14.72 -15.18 -8.25
CA PRO A 11 14.48 -13.75 -8.47
C PRO A 11 13.19 -13.50 -9.28
N LEU A 12 12.90 -14.35 -10.27
CA LEU A 12 11.66 -14.25 -11.05
C LEU A 12 10.43 -14.52 -10.17
N MET A 13 10.48 -15.58 -9.36
CA MET A 13 9.39 -15.94 -8.44
C MET A 13 9.18 -14.86 -7.37
N ALA A 14 10.26 -14.26 -6.86
CA ALA A 14 10.18 -13.15 -5.92
C ALA A 14 9.45 -11.95 -6.54
N ALA A 15 9.81 -11.55 -7.76
CA ALA A 15 9.13 -10.46 -8.46
C ALA A 15 7.64 -10.76 -8.72
N MET A 16 7.32 -11.96 -9.22
CA MET A 16 5.95 -12.36 -9.53
C MET A 16 5.06 -12.44 -8.29
N THR A 17 5.57 -13.03 -7.20
CA THR A 17 4.84 -13.12 -5.93
C THR A 17 4.64 -11.74 -5.30
N PHE A 18 5.65 -10.87 -5.37
CA PHE A 18 5.53 -9.48 -4.91
C PHE A 18 4.41 -8.74 -5.65
N VAL A 19 4.42 -8.74 -6.98
CA VAL A 19 3.39 -8.06 -7.78
C VAL A 19 2.01 -8.65 -7.54
N THR A 20 1.90 -9.99 -7.47
CA THR A 20 0.61 -10.66 -7.21
C THR A 20 0.06 -10.27 -5.83
N SER A 21 0.91 -10.26 -4.80
CA SER A 21 0.50 -9.85 -3.46
C SER A 21 0.09 -8.38 -3.39
N MET A 22 0.76 -7.51 -4.15
CA MET A 22 0.39 -6.10 -4.27
C MET A 22 -1.00 -5.92 -4.91
N CYS A 23 -1.31 -6.68 -5.96
CA CYS A 23 -2.63 -6.66 -6.58
C CYS A 23 -3.71 -7.15 -5.61
N VAL A 24 -3.48 -8.27 -4.91
CA VAL A 24 -4.42 -8.81 -3.91
C VAL A 24 -4.65 -7.80 -2.79
N PHE A 25 -3.60 -7.15 -2.29
CA PHE A 25 -3.71 -6.12 -1.27
C PHE A 25 -4.58 -4.94 -1.73
N GLN A 26 -4.34 -4.44 -2.94
CA GLN A 26 -5.14 -3.34 -3.51
C GLN A 26 -6.61 -3.71 -3.69
N LEU A 27 -6.89 -4.89 -4.23
CA LEU A 27 -8.26 -5.37 -4.42
C LEU A 27 -8.99 -5.59 -3.10
N THR A 28 -8.30 -6.18 -2.12
CA THR A 28 -8.83 -6.36 -0.76
C THR A 28 -9.21 -5.02 -0.16
N ARG A 29 -8.31 -4.03 -0.24
CA ARG A 29 -8.58 -2.67 0.24
C ARG A 29 -9.78 -2.03 -0.47
N ASN A 30 -9.86 -2.15 -1.79
CA ASN A 30 -10.96 -1.65 -2.60
C ASN A 30 -12.30 -2.31 -2.21
N MET A 31 -12.28 -3.58 -1.84
CA MET A 31 -13.50 -4.29 -1.45
C MET A 31 -14.01 -3.88 -0.07
N PHE A 32 -13.10 -3.61 0.89
CA PHE A 32 -13.46 -3.35 2.29
C PHE A 32 -13.55 -1.87 2.67
N LEU A 33 -12.78 -0.99 2.04
CA LEU A 33 -12.66 0.43 2.43
C LEU A 33 -13.24 1.39 1.40
N ASN A 34 -13.78 0.89 0.29
CA ASN A 34 -14.48 1.77 -0.65
C ASN A 34 -15.82 2.18 -0.05
N PRO A 35 -16.12 3.49 0.03
CA PRO A 35 -17.40 3.97 0.53
C PRO A 35 -18.59 3.49 -0.33
N ASP A 36 -18.34 3.16 -1.60
CA ASP A 36 -19.35 2.74 -2.57
C ASP A 36 -19.58 1.21 -2.60
N VAL A 37 -18.71 0.41 -1.97
CA VAL A 37 -18.76 -1.06 -2.03
C VAL A 37 -19.14 -1.63 -0.67
N ARG A 38 -20.33 -2.25 -0.58
CA ARG A 38 -20.84 -2.87 0.66
C ARG A 38 -20.92 -4.39 0.56
N ILE A 39 -20.03 -5.07 1.29
CA ILE A 39 -19.97 -6.54 1.35
C ILE A 39 -21.15 -7.10 2.17
N ASN A 40 -21.50 -6.44 3.28
CA ASN A 40 -22.58 -6.91 4.16
C ASN A 40 -23.97 -6.58 3.57
N LYS A 41 -24.82 -7.61 3.40
CA LYS A 41 -26.19 -7.45 2.90
C LYS A 41 -27.05 -6.55 3.78
N ALA A 42 -26.87 -6.59 5.10
CA ALA A 42 -27.64 -5.76 6.04
C ALA A 42 -27.39 -4.26 5.85
N HIS A 43 -26.20 -3.88 5.37
CA HIS A 43 -25.84 -2.48 5.14
C HIS A 43 -26.30 -1.96 3.77
N ARG A 44 -26.89 -2.77 2.88
CA ARG A 44 -27.32 -2.28 1.55
C ARG A 44 -28.59 -1.44 1.58
N SER A 45 -29.39 -1.53 2.64
CA SER A 45 -30.65 -0.80 2.81
C SER A 45 -30.50 0.55 3.50
N MET A 46 -29.34 0.83 4.12
CA MET A 46 -29.12 2.09 4.85
C MET A 46 -28.54 3.17 3.92
N GLY A 47 -29.28 4.24 3.65
CA GLY A 47 -28.74 5.40 2.94
C GLY A 47 -27.54 6.00 3.69
N VAL A 48 -26.49 6.40 2.97
CA VAL A 48 -25.25 6.87 3.59
C VAL A 48 -25.36 8.37 3.92
N LEU A 49 -26.00 8.70 5.04
CA LEU A 49 -25.86 10.02 5.67
C LEU A 49 -24.58 10.01 6.53
N GLU A 50 -23.73 11.03 6.38
CA GLU A 50 -22.48 11.24 7.15
C GLU A 50 -21.26 10.33 6.79
N ASN A 51 -20.93 10.14 5.51
CA ASN A 51 -19.79 9.29 5.08
C ASN A 51 -18.39 9.94 5.11
N LYS A 52 -18.22 11.05 5.83
CA LYS A 52 -16.98 11.84 5.75
C LYS A 52 -15.78 11.09 6.31
N GLU A 53 -15.95 10.42 7.45
CA GLU A 53 -14.85 9.69 8.11
C GLU A 53 -14.37 8.46 7.32
N GLU A 54 -15.26 7.73 6.66
CA GLU A 54 -14.89 6.57 5.83
C GLU A 54 -14.18 7.04 4.56
N GLY A 55 -14.68 8.12 3.94
CA GLY A 55 -14.04 8.78 2.80
C GLY A 55 -12.64 9.30 3.12
N GLU A 56 -12.44 9.91 4.29
CA GLU A 56 -11.11 10.35 4.76
C GLU A 56 -10.15 9.17 4.97
N LYS A 57 -10.63 8.06 5.54
CA LYS A 57 -9.83 6.82 5.72
C LYS A 57 -9.47 6.17 4.37
N TYR A 58 -10.35 6.28 3.38
CA TYR A 58 -10.08 5.80 2.02
C TYR A 58 -9.12 6.72 1.25
N ALA A 59 -9.25 8.04 1.38
CA ALA A 59 -8.37 8.99 0.71
C ALA A 59 -6.96 9.03 1.31
N GLU A 60 -6.85 9.00 2.64
CA GLU A 60 -5.59 9.11 3.35
C GLU A 60 -5.16 7.78 4.01
N HIS A 61 -4.43 6.96 3.25
CA HIS A 61 -3.78 5.77 3.79
C HIS A 61 -2.70 6.11 4.84
N CYS A 62 -2.49 5.25 5.85
CA CYS A 62 -1.51 5.45 6.91
C CYS A 62 -0.10 5.75 6.40
N LEU A 63 0.37 5.06 5.36
CA LEU A 63 1.69 5.36 4.76
C LEU A 63 1.72 6.77 4.16
N ARG A 64 0.62 7.23 3.55
CA ARG A 64 0.54 8.58 2.99
C ARG A 64 0.51 9.63 4.09
N LYS A 65 -0.21 9.40 5.19
CA LYS A 65 -0.19 10.28 6.38
C LYS A 65 1.21 10.33 7.01
N PHE A 66 1.87 9.18 7.11
CA PHE A 66 3.21 9.06 7.67
C PHE A 66 4.27 9.77 6.82
N LEU A 67 4.21 9.64 5.50
CA LEU A 67 5.17 10.27 4.59
C LEU A 67 4.94 11.78 4.42
N ARG A 68 3.74 12.30 4.71
CA ARG A 68 3.43 13.74 4.54
C ARG A 68 4.25 14.67 5.43
N THR A 69 4.68 14.20 6.60
CA THR A 69 5.47 15.01 7.55
C THR A 69 6.96 14.87 7.36
N ARG A 70 7.41 13.99 6.46
CA ARG A 70 8.82 13.73 6.18
C ARG A 70 9.27 14.54 4.96
N PRO A 71 10.52 15.02 4.95
CA PRO A 71 11.09 15.61 3.74
C PRO A 71 11.07 14.57 2.60
N PRO A 72 10.89 14.98 1.34
CA PRO A 72 10.80 14.09 0.18
C PRO A 72 12.18 13.53 -0.21
N GLU A 73 12.83 12.85 0.73
CA GLU A 73 14.15 12.23 0.56
C GLU A 73 14.00 10.71 0.53
N VAL A 74 14.35 10.10 -0.61
CA VAL A 74 14.24 8.65 -0.82
C VAL A 74 15.22 7.88 0.07
N MET A 75 16.42 8.44 0.29
CA MET A 75 17.45 7.89 1.18
C MET A 75 18.16 9.04 1.92
N PRO A 76 17.64 9.50 3.07
CA PRO A 76 18.21 10.67 3.76
C PRO A 76 19.68 10.46 4.14
N SER A 77 20.07 9.26 4.59
CA SER A 77 21.48 8.97 4.93
C SER A 77 22.42 9.08 3.73
N VAL A 78 22.01 8.59 2.57
CA VAL A 78 22.80 8.63 1.33
C VAL A 78 22.80 10.04 0.75
N ASN A 79 21.65 10.71 0.76
CA ASN A 79 21.53 12.08 0.29
C ASN A 79 22.37 13.03 1.16
N HIS A 80 22.31 12.92 2.48
CA HIS A 80 23.15 13.71 3.38
C HIS A 80 24.63 13.42 3.15
N PHE A 81 25.03 12.15 3.01
CA PHE A 81 26.42 11.78 2.73
C PHE A 81 26.98 12.44 1.45
N PHE A 82 26.19 12.55 0.38
CA PHE A 82 26.64 13.19 -0.87
C PHE A 82 26.40 14.71 -0.93
N SER A 83 25.53 15.27 -0.08
CA SER A 83 25.18 16.70 -0.10
C SER A 83 25.86 17.52 0.99
N SER A 84 26.28 16.91 2.10
CA SER A 84 27.13 17.58 3.08
C SER A 84 28.56 17.66 2.54
N GLN A 85 28.92 18.78 1.94
CA GLN A 85 30.34 19.14 1.77
C GLN A 85 30.92 19.40 3.16
N ASP A 86 31.76 18.49 3.66
CA ASP A 86 32.73 18.80 4.70
C ASP A 86 33.55 20.04 4.25
N LYS A 87 33.47 21.10 5.04
CA LYS A 87 34.43 22.21 5.00
C LYS A 87 35.58 21.88 5.93
#